data_AF-A0A358XRG5-F1
#
_entry.id   AF-A0A358XRG5-F1
#
_cell.length_a   1.000
_cell.length_b   1.000
_cell.length_c   1.000
_cell.angle_alpha   90.00
_cell.angle_beta   90.00
_cell.angle_gamma   90.00
#
_symmetry.space_group_name_H-M   'P 1'
#
loop_
_entity.id
_entity.type
_entity.pdbx_description
1 polymer ?
#
loop_
_entity_poly.entity_id
_entity_poly.type
_entity_poly.pdbx_seq_one_letter_code
_entity_poly.pdbx_strand_id
1 'polypeptide(L)'
;TEIEQEKLKKGNLADHEWQQLHSRIGRLTDAPIIIDDTPALNVFEFRAKCRRLKAQYDIQMVIVDYLQLMHGKADGKGGGNREQEIGSISRAL
;
A
#
# COMPACT_ATOMS: atom_id res chain seq x y z
N THR A 1 -4.29 25.66 6.61
CA THR A 1 -3.00 25.43 7.28
C THR A 1 -2.54 24.04 6.93
N GLU A 2 -1.56 23.99 6.03
CA GLU A 2 -0.93 22.82 5.45
C GLU A 2 0.56 22.92 5.73
N ILE A 3 1.24 21.78 5.90
CA ILE A 3 2.69 21.72 6.03
C ILE A 3 3.24 21.29 4.67
N GLU A 4 4.20 22.04 4.12
CA GLU A 4 4.85 21.68 2.87
C GLU A 4 5.58 20.33 2.97
N GLN A 5 5.38 19.47 1.97
CA GLN A 5 5.98 18.13 1.94
C GLN A 5 7.51 18.15 2.01
N GLU A 6 8.15 19.14 1.37
CA GLU A 6 9.61 19.30 1.37
C GLU A 6 10.16 19.60 2.76
N LYS A 7 9.45 20.40 3.57
CA LYS A 7 9.83 20.68 4.96
C LYS A 7 9.77 19.43 5.83
N LEU A 8 8.71 18.63 5.66
CA LEU A 8 8.56 17.35 6.35
C LEU A 8 9.70 16.39 6.01
N LYS A 9 10.04 16.24 4.71
CA LYS A 9 11.14 15.37 4.26
C LYS A 9 12.50 15.81 4.80
N LYS A 10 12.74 17.12 4.87
CA LYS A 10 14.02 17.69 5.33
C LYS A 10 14.10 17.88 6.85
N GLY A 11 12.99 17.68 7.57
CA GLY A 11 12.90 17.94 9.02
C GLY A 11 13.00 19.41 9.41
N ASN A 12 12.85 20.34 8.46
CA ASN A 12 12.99 21.79 8.69
C ASN A 12 11.62 22.42 8.91
N LEU A 13 11.03 22.16 10.07
CA LEU A 13 9.73 22.68 10.49
C LEU A 13 9.92 23.79 11.53
N ALA A 14 9.15 24.87 11.39
CA ALA A 14 9.05 25.87 12.45
C ALA A 14 8.28 25.33 13.66
N ASP A 15 8.46 25.93 14.83
CA ASP A 15 7.83 25.44 16.08
C ASP A 15 6.30 25.32 16.00
N HIS A 16 5.65 26.25 15.30
CA HIS A 16 4.19 26.19 15.08
C HIS A 16 3.78 25.06 14.13
N GLU A 17 4.64 24.70 13.15
CA GLU A 17 4.42 23.56 12.24
C GLU A 17 4.60 22.24 13.00
N TRP A 18 5.54 22.17 13.95
CA TRP A 18 5.70 21.03 14.85
C TRP A 18 4.46 20.81 15.73
N GLN A 19 3.92 21.87 16.33
CA GLN A 19 2.67 21.78 17.10
C GLN A 19 1.50 21.33 16.23
N GLN A 20 1.43 21.81 14.99
CA GLN A 20 0.43 21.37 14.03
C GLN A 20 0.59 19.89 13.68
N LEU A 21 1.81 19.42 13.41
CA LEU A 21 2.08 18.03 13.10
C LEU A 21 1.67 17.12 14.27
N HIS A 22 2.09 17.46 15.48
CA HIS A 22 1.82 16.66 16.68
C HIS A 22 0.32 16.56 16.99
N SER A 23 -0.42 17.67 16.86
CA SER A 23 -1.88 17.68 17.08
C SER A 23 -2.66 16.88 16.04
N ARG A 24 -2.12 16.73 14.81
CA ARG A 24 -2.80 16.01 13.72
C ARG A 24 -2.39 14.55 13.63
N ILE A 25 -1.15 14.21 13.99
CA ILE A 25 -0.64 12.85 13.82
C ILE A 25 -1.29 11.86 14.79
N GLY A 26 -1.74 12.31 15.97
CA GLY A 26 -2.35 11.42 16.96
C GLY A 26 -3.52 10.59 16.40
N ARG A 27 -4.40 11.22 15.61
CA ARG A 27 -5.51 10.52 14.94
C ARG A 27 -5.05 9.46 13.94
N LEU A 28 -3.90 9.68 13.29
CA LEU A 28 -3.32 8.73 12.33
C LEU A 28 -2.60 7.59 13.05
N THR A 29 -1.95 7.88 14.18
CA THR A 29 -1.28 6.89 15.03
C THR A 29 -2.26 5.87 15.58
N ASP A 30 -3.46 6.31 15.97
CA ASP A 30 -4.51 5.43 16.49
C ASP A 30 -5.36 4.77 15.39
N ALA A 31 -5.12 5.11 14.12
CA ALA A 31 -5.92 4.57 13.02
C ALA A 31 -5.59 3.08 12.79
N PRO A 32 -6.60 2.22 12.55
CA PRO A 32 -6.40 0.79 12.29
C PRO A 32 -5.91 0.55 10.85
N ILE A 33 -4.75 1.10 10.51
CA ILE A 33 -4.13 1.00 9.19
C ILE A 33 -2.99 -0.02 9.29
N ILE A 34 -3.03 -1.03 8.42
CA ILE A 34 -1.99 -2.05 8.31
C ILE A 34 -1.25 -1.81 6.99
N ILE A 35 0.06 -1.66 7.06
CA ILE A 35 0.93 -1.49 5.90
C ILE A 35 1.75 -2.77 5.71
N ASP A 36 1.71 -3.33 4.51
CA ASP A 36 2.53 -4.47 4.08
C ASP A 36 3.35 -4.01 2.88
N ASP A 37 4.66 -3.88 3.07
CA ASP A 37 5.64 -3.40 2.09
C ASP A 37 6.38 -4.55 1.38
N THR A 38 5.86 -5.78 1.46
CA THR A 38 6.48 -6.94 0.80
C THR A 38 6.53 -6.72 -0.73
N PRO A 39 7.72 -6.67 -1.35
CA PRO A 39 7.84 -6.46 -2.79
C PRO A 39 7.43 -7.70 -3.59
N ALA A 40 7.10 -7.49 -4.87
CA ALA A 40 6.94 -8.54 -5.89
C ALA A 40 5.92 -9.65 -5.57
N LEU A 41 4.88 -9.36 -4.78
CA LEU A 41 3.81 -10.32 -4.47
C LEU A 41 3.07 -10.77 -5.73
N ASN A 42 2.85 -12.08 -5.86
CA ASN A 42 1.89 -12.59 -6.82
C ASN A 42 0.45 -12.49 -6.27
N VAL A 43 -0.55 -12.65 -7.14
CA VAL A 43 -1.96 -12.50 -6.77
C VAL A 43 -2.41 -13.50 -5.70
N PHE A 44 -1.89 -14.73 -5.72
CA PHE A 44 -2.28 -15.76 -4.74
C PHE A 44 -1.76 -15.44 -3.34
N GLU A 45 -0.50 -14.99 -3.25
CA GLU A 45 0.12 -14.55 -1.99
C GLU A 45 -0.60 -13.33 -1.42
N PHE A 46 -0.90 -12.35 -2.27
CA PHE A 46 -1.66 -11.16 -1.89
C PHE A 46 -3.03 -11.53 -1.31
N ARG A 47 -3.80 -12.39 -2.01
CA ARG A 47 -5.12 -12.85 -1.53
C ARG A 47 -5.00 -13.64 -0.22
N ALA A 48 -3.97 -14.47 -0.07
CA ALA A 48 -3.74 -15.23 1.15
C ALA A 48 -3.44 -14.30 2.36
N LYS A 49 -2.59 -13.29 2.15
CA LYS A 49 -2.31 -12.24 3.16
C LYS A 49 -3.59 -11.48 3.54
N CYS A 50 -4.36 -11.02 2.56
CA CYS A 50 -5.63 -10.32 2.83
C CYS A 50 -6.61 -11.18 3.63
N ARG A 51 -6.77 -12.47 3.30
CA ARG A 51 -7.62 -13.39 4.09
C ARG A 51 -7.13 -13.54 5.53
N ARG A 52 -5.82 -13.67 5.73
CA ARG A 52 -5.23 -13.75 7.07
C ARG A 52 -5.47 -12.46 7.87
N LEU A 53 -5.27 -11.31 7.25
CA LEU A 53 -5.52 -10.01 7.88
C LEU A 53 -7.01 -9.80 8.19
N LYS A 54 -7.92 -10.27 7.33
CA LYS A 54 -9.36 -10.28 7.61
C LYS A 54 -9.69 -11.14 8.83
N ALA A 55 -9.11 -12.33 8.94
CA ALA A 55 -9.35 -13.21 10.08
C ALA A 55 -8.77 -12.67 11.39
N GLN A 56 -7.61 -11.99 11.34
CA GLN A 56 -6.90 -11.50 12.53
C GLN A 56 -7.39 -10.12 13.00
N TYR A 57 -7.69 -9.22 12.07
CA TYR A 57 -7.93 -7.80 12.35
C TYR A 57 -9.26 -7.28 11.77
N ASP A 58 -10.04 -8.14 11.14
CA ASP A 58 -11.31 -7.79 10.49
C ASP A 58 -11.19 -6.59 9.53
N ILE A 59 -10.20 -6.59 8.64
CA ILE A 59 -10.02 -5.51 7.67
C ILE A 59 -11.27 -5.31 6.79
N GLN A 60 -11.59 -4.06 6.48
CA GLN A 60 -12.79 -3.71 5.69
C GLN A 60 -12.45 -3.13 4.31
N MET A 61 -11.19 -2.74 4.11
CA MET A 61 -10.71 -2.12 2.87
C MET A 61 -9.28 -2.57 2.60
N VAL A 62 -8.96 -2.75 1.32
CA VAL A 62 -7.61 -3.03 0.84
C VAL A 62 -7.29 -2.02 -0.25
N ILE A 63 -6.15 -1.35 -0.12
CA ILE A 63 -5.61 -0.41 -1.10
C ILE A 63 -4.33 -1.02 -1.66
N VAL A 64 -4.16 -0.98 -2.99
CA VAL A 64 -2.99 -1.53 -3.69
C VAL A 64 -2.33 -0.43 -4.50
N ASP A 65 -1.04 -0.22 -4.27
CA ASP A 65 -0.19 0.73 -5.01
C ASP A 65 0.99 -0.02 -5.63
N TYR A 66 1.03 -0.35 -6.92
CA TYR A 66 0.00 -0.34 -7.95
C TYR A 66 0.05 -1.71 -8.65
N LEU A 67 -1.03 -2.15 -9.30
CA LEU A 67 -1.17 -3.53 -9.83
C LEU A 67 -0.02 -4.00 -10.74
N GLN A 68 0.68 -3.08 -11.40
CA GLN A 68 1.79 -3.40 -12.29
C GLN A 68 3.09 -3.76 -11.54
N LEU A 69 3.12 -3.75 -10.21
CA LEU A 69 4.22 -4.30 -9.43
C LEU A 69 3.99 -5.77 -9.06
N MET A 70 2.79 -6.29 -9.32
CA MET A 70 2.48 -7.71 -9.12
C MET A 70 2.95 -8.53 -10.32
N HIS A 71 3.38 -9.76 -10.06
CA HIS A 71 3.72 -10.74 -11.09
C HIS A 71 2.56 -11.73 -11.29
N GLY A 72 2.19 -11.95 -12.55
CA GLY A 72 1.37 -13.08 -12.97
C GLY A 72 2.16 -14.37 -12.77
N LYS A 73 1.46 -15.51 -12.65
CA LYS A 73 2.12 -16.83 -12.60
C LYS A 73 3.10 -16.92 -13.77
N ALA A 74 4.38 -17.00 -13.46
CA ALA A 74 5.43 -17.27 -14.43
C ALA A 74 5.30 -18.74 -14.86
N ASP A 75 4.30 -19.05 -15.68
CA ASP A 75 4.33 -20.26 -16.49
C ASP A 75 5.38 -20.00 -17.56
N GLY A 76 6.57 -20.55 -17.33
CA GLY A 76 7.74 -20.34 -18.17
C GLY A 76 7.46 -20.65 -19.63
N LYS A 77 7.23 -19.60 -20.43
CA LYS A 77 7.44 -19.49 -21.87
C LYS A 77 7.04 -18.09 -22.32
N GLY A 78 8.03 -17.27 -22.64
CA GLY A 78 7.93 -16.15 -23.59
C GLY A 78 6.87 -15.08 -23.31
N GLY A 79 7.32 -13.93 -22.80
CA GLY A 79 6.78 -12.58 -23.06
C GLY A 79 5.32 -12.49 -23.49
N GLY A 80 4.38 -12.74 -22.56
CA GLY A 80 3.00 -12.30 -22.74
C GLY A 80 2.92 -10.77 -22.70
N ASN A 81 2.00 -10.19 -23.47
CA ASN A 81 1.73 -8.75 -23.43
C ASN A 81 1.43 -8.33 -21.97
N ARG A 82 2.22 -7.38 -21.43
CA ARG A 82 2.10 -6.90 -20.05
C ARG A 82 0.69 -6.42 -19.73
N GLU A 83 -0.01 -5.86 -20.71
CA GLU A 83 -1.42 -5.45 -20.57
C GLU A 83 -2.36 -6.64 -20.29
N GLN A 84 -2.10 -7.78 -20.95
CA GLN A 84 -2.89 -8.99 -20.79
C GLN A 84 -2.67 -9.63 -19.42
N GLU A 85 -1.43 -9.56 -18.91
CA GLU A 85 -1.06 -9.98 -17.57
C GLU A 85 -1.70 -9.09 -16.49
N ILE A 86 -1.65 -7.77 -16.65
CA ILE A 86 -2.35 -6.83 -15.75
C ILE A 86 -3.86 -7.11 -15.79
N GLY A 87 -4.42 -7.38 -16.98
CA GLY A 87 -5.82 -7.76 -17.12
C GLY A 87 -6.18 -9.08 -16.40
N SER A 88 -5.28 -10.07 -16.39
CA SER A 88 -5.51 -11.34 -15.67
C SER A 88 -5.41 -11.15 -14.15
N ILE A 89 -4.44 -10.34 -13.69
CA ILE A 89 -4.29 -9.94 -12.29
C ILE A 89 -5.55 -9.21 -11.81
N SER A 90 -6.02 -8.21 -12.57
CA SER A 90 -7.21 -7.44 -12.23
C SER A 90 -8.47 -8.30 -12.10
N ARG A 91 -8.64 -9.32 -12.95
CA ARG A 91 -9.79 -10.25 -12.87
C ARG A 91 -9.69 -11.24 -11.70
N ALA A 92 -8.50 -11.48 -11.16
CA ALA A 92 -8.28 -12.47 -10.10
C ALA A 92 -8.33 -11.87 -8.68
N LEU A 93 -8.37 -10.54 -8.56
CA LEU A 93 -8.56 -9.80 -7.32
C LEU A 93 -10.06 -9.73 -6.97
#